data_AF-A0A6P1FEG0-F1
#
_entry.id   AF-A0A6P1FEG0-F1
#
_cell.length_a   1.000
_cell.length_b   1.000
_cell.length_c   1.000
_cell.angle_alpha   90.00
_cell.angle_beta   90.00
_cell.angle_gamma   90.00
#
_symmetry.space_group_name_H-M   'P 1'
#
loop_
_entity.id
_entity.type
_entity.pdbx_description
1 polymer ?
#
loop_
_entity_poly.entity_id
_entity_poly.type
_entity_poly.pdbx_seq_one_letter_code
_entity_poly.pdbx_strand_id
1 'polypeptide(L)'
;MSKKIDAAHRALVKALDKHASLVTDKESSQRKVERAAAELRSAAKAYSALVSARTGTASPLADIADPRLDPPTIASLRAERDAIATRLARHEAAEAQSLAG
;
A
#
# COMPACT_ATOMS: atom_id res chain seq x y z
N MET A 1 -12.37 9.28 -13.38
CA MET A 1 -11.65 8.18 -12.70
C MET A 1 -10.68 7.42 -13.61
N SER A 2 -11.01 7.09 -14.87
CA SER A 2 -10.06 6.32 -15.72
C SER A 2 -8.70 7.02 -15.89
N LYS A 3 -8.67 8.34 -16.15
CA LYS A 3 -7.42 9.14 -16.19
C LYS A 3 -6.54 8.99 -14.94
N LYS A 4 -7.14 8.81 -13.75
CA LYS A 4 -6.40 8.60 -12.49
C LYS A 4 -5.81 7.19 -12.42
N ILE A 5 -6.57 6.18 -12.86
CA ILE A 5 -6.08 4.80 -12.98
C ILE A 5 -4.95 4.74 -14.00
N ASP A 6 -5.08 5.38 -15.16
CA ASP A 6 -4.02 5.42 -16.18
C ASP A 6 -2.74 6.10 -15.67
N ALA A 7 -2.88 7.18 -14.90
CA ALA A 7 -1.75 7.84 -14.26
C ALA A 7 -1.08 6.94 -13.21
N ALA A 8 -1.87 6.26 -12.37
CA ALA A 8 -1.34 5.32 -11.38
C ALA A 8 -0.69 4.10 -12.02
N HIS A 9 -1.24 3.60 -13.13
CA HIS A 9 -0.64 2.54 -13.93
C HIS A 9 0.74 2.96 -14.46
N ARG A 10 0.85 4.13 -15.09
CA ARG A 10 2.15 4.67 -15.56
C ARG A 10 3.16 4.83 -14.41
N ALA A 11 2.70 5.31 -13.25
CA ALA A 11 3.55 5.44 -12.08
C ALA A 11 4.04 4.08 -11.55
N LEU A 12 3.16 3.06 -11.55
CA LEU A 12 3.51 1.70 -11.17
C LEU A 12 4.55 1.08 -12.12
N VAL A 13 4.34 1.20 -13.44
CA VAL A 13 5.31 0.73 -14.45
C VAL A 13 6.66 1.39 -14.25
N LYS A 14 6.71 2.72 -14.09
CA LYS A 14 7.95 3.44 -13.85
C LYS A 14 8.68 2.97 -12.58
N ALA A 15 7.94 2.64 -11.52
CA ALA A 15 8.52 2.12 -10.29
C ALA A 15 9.05 0.69 -10.46
N LEU A 16 8.37 -0.15 -11.25
CA LEU A 16 8.85 -1.48 -11.63
C LEU A 16 10.16 -1.38 -12.40
N ASP A 17 10.21 -0.55 -13.44
CA ASP A 17 11.41 -0.35 -14.27
C ASP A 17 12.61 0.12 -13.43
N LYS A 18 12.39 1.11 -12.56
CA LYS A 18 13.43 1.63 -11.67
C LYS A 18 13.94 0.56 -10.70
N HIS A 19 13.03 -0.20 -10.08
CA HIS A 19 13.42 -1.26 -9.15
C HIS A 19 14.20 -2.37 -9.87
N ALA A 20 13.71 -2.83 -11.02
CA ALA A 20 14.39 -3.84 -11.82
C ALA A 20 15.80 -3.37 -12.22
N SER A 21 15.92 -2.15 -12.76
CA SER A 21 17.22 -1.57 -13.13
C SER A 21 18.21 -1.58 -11.97
N LEU A 22 17.80 -1.14 -10.77
CA LEU A 22 18.68 -1.08 -9.60
C LEU A 22 19.03 -2.46 -9.02
N VAL A 23 18.12 -3.44 -9.10
CA VAL A 23 18.39 -4.82 -8.64
C VAL A 23 19.35 -5.54 -9.58
N THR A 24 19.27 -5.26 -10.88
CA THR A 24 20.17 -5.87 -11.88
C THR A 24 21.52 -5.17 -12.00
N ASP A 25 21.63 -3.92 -11.53
CA ASP A 25 22.87 -3.16 -11.54
C ASP A 25 23.76 -3.55 -10.35
N LYS A 26 24.93 -4.13 -10.65
CA LYS A 26 25.88 -4.60 -9.63
C LYS A 26 26.51 -3.46 -8.82
N GLU A 27 26.53 -2.24 -9.37
CA GLU A 27 27.09 -1.06 -8.70
C GLU A 27 26.07 -0.35 -7.80
N SER A 28 24.80 -0.78 -7.86
CA SER A 28 23.75 -0.18 -7.05
C SER A 28 23.86 -0.60 -5.58
N SER A 29 23.86 0.38 -4.68
CA SER A 29 23.90 0.10 -3.25
C SER A 29 22.59 -0.47 -2.74
N GLN A 30 22.66 -1.37 -1.75
CA GLN A 30 21.49 -1.99 -1.12
C GLN A 30 20.45 -0.96 -0.67
N ARG A 31 20.89 0.17 -0.12
CA ARG A 31 20.00 1.25 0.30
C ARG A 31 19.20 1.88 -0.85
N LYS A 32 19.77 1.98 -2.06
CA LYS A 32 19.05 2.46 -3.25
C LYS A 32 17.99 1.45 -3.69
N VAL A 33 18.33 0.17 -3.68
CA VAL A 33 17.40 -0.92 -3.98
C VAL A 33 16.23 -0.93 -3.00
N GLU A 34 16.50 -0.85 -1.70
CA GLU A 34 15.46 -0.81 -0.66
C GLU A 34 14.52 0.39 -0.81
N ARG A 35 15.06 1.58 -1.13
CA ARG A 35 14.24 2.77 -1.42
C ARG A 35 13.37 2.57 -2.65
N ALA A 36 13.91 2.04 -3.74
CA ALA A 36 13.13 1.74 -4.94
C ALA A 36 12.04 0.68 -4.68
N ALA A 37 12.34 -0.31 -3.83
CA ALA A 37 11.35 -1.30 -3.41
C ALA A 37 10.23 -0.67 -2.57
N ALA A 38 10.54 0.31 -1.72
CA ALA A 38 9.52 1.06 -0.98
C ALA A 38 8.63 1.91 -1.91
N GLU A 39 9.24 2.60 -2.89
CA GLU A 39 8.51 3.35 -3.92
C GLU A 39 7.59 2.44 -4.74
N LEU A 40 8.07 1.28 -5.17
CA LEU A 40 7.28 0.27 -5.90
C LEU A 40 6.07 -0.19 -5.08
N ARG A 41 6.26 -0.52 -3.80
CA ARG A 41 5.14 -0.89 -2.90
C ARG A 41 4.12 0.24 -2.77
N SER A 42 4.55 1.49 -2.71
CA SER A 42 3.65 2.65 -2.63
C SER A 42 2.82 2.81 -3.91
N ALA A 43 3.45 2.73 -5.08
CA ALA A 43 2.77 2.82 -6.37
C ALA A 43 1.77 1.67 -6.57
N ALA A 44 2.14 0.46 -6.16
CA ALA A 44 1.28 -0.72 -6.20
C ALA A 44 0.01 -0.57 -5.35
N LYS A 45 0.16 -0.04 -4.13
CA LYS A 45 -0.97 0.28 -3.24
C LYS A 45 -1.90 1.33 -3.84
N ALA A 46 -1.33 2.41 -4.41
CA ALA A 46 -2.11 3.49 -5.00
C ALA A 46 -2.92 3.03 -6.22
N TYR A 47 -2.31 2.27 -7.12
CA TYR A 47 -3.00 1.68 -8.27
C TYR A 47 -4.13 0.74 -7.82
N SER A 48 -3.82 -0.17 -6.90
CA SER A 48 -4.80 -1.13 -6.36
C SER A 48 -6.00 -0.45 -5.72
N ALA A 49 -5.79 0.60 -4.92
CA ALA A 49 -6.87 1.35 -4.29
C ALA A 49 -7.81 2.00 -5.33
N LEU A 50 -7.24 2.55 -6.41
CA LEU A 50 -8.04 3.15 -7.48
C LEU A 50 -8.83 2.12 -8.29
N VAL A 51 -8.24 0.94 -8.54
CA VAL A 51 -8.93 -0.17 -9.20
C VAL A 51 -10.08 -0.67 -8.31
N SER A 52 -9.82 -0.98 -7.04
CA SER A 52 -10.86 -1.42 -6.10
C SER A 52 -11.99 -0.40 -5.95
N ALA A 53 -11.67 0.89 -5.84
CA ALA A 53 -12.67 1.94 -5.78
C ALA A 53 -13.51 2.05 -7.07
N ARG A 54 -12.98 1.62 -8.22
CA ARG A 54 -13.68 1.66 -9.51
C ARG A 54 -14.51 0.41 -9.77
N THR A 55 -14.01 -0.77 -9.42
CA THR A 55 -14.63 -2.06 -9.74
C THR A 55 -15.50 -2.60 -8.62
N GLY A 56 -15.33 -2.12 -7.39
CA GLY A 56 -15.95 -2.69 -6.20
C GLY A 56 -15.36 -4.06 -5.80
N THR A 57 -14.31 -4.51 -6.48
CA THR A 57 -13.65 -5.79 -6.21
C THR A 57 -12.41 -5.59 -5.32
N ALA A 58 -12.00 -6.66 -4.64
CA ALA A 58 -10.74 -6.67 -3.92
C ALA A 58 -9.56 -6.29 -4.82
N SER A 59 -8.50 -5.76 -4.20
CA SER A 59 -7.28 -5.37 -4.89
C SER A 59 -6.69 -6.57 -5.65
N PRO A 60 -6.21 -6.38 -6.89
CA PRO A 60 -5.53 -7.44 -7.64
C PRO A 60 -4.18 -7.86 -7.03
N LEU A 61 -3.71 -7.17 -5.99
CA LEU A 61 -2.46 -7.46 -5.27
C LEU A 61 -2.71 -7.88 -3.82
N ALA A 62 -3.96 -8.23 -3.45
CA ALA A 62 -4.35 -8.48 -2.07
C ALA A 62 -3.80 -9.79 -1.48
N ASP A 63 -3.42 -10.74 -2.33
CA ASP A 63 -2.93 -12.09 -2.02
C ASP A 63 -1.40 -12.20 -2.03
N ILE A 64 -0.69 -11.14 -2.39
CA ILE A 64 0.77 -11.11 -2.35
C ILE A 64 1.24 -10.99 -0.90
N ALA A 65 1.65 -12.12 -0.31
CA ALA A 65 2.26 -12.18 1.01
C ALA A 65 3.75 -11.78 0.97
N ASP A 66 4.25 -11.11 2.02
CA ASP A 66 5.70 -10.96 2.22
C ASP A 66 6.24 -12.33 2.68
N PRO A 67 7.14 -12.97 1.92
CA PRO A 67 7.63 -14.31 2.25
C PRO A 67 8.42 -14.37 3.56
N ARG A 68 8.80 -13.22 4.13
CA ARG A 68 9.52 -13.13 5.42
C ARG A 68 8.57 -13.13 6.62
N LEU A 69 7.26 -13.00 6.40
CA LEU A 69 6.26 -12.97 7.46
C LEU A 69 5.45 -14.26 7.41
N ASP A 70 5.44 -15.01 8.51
CA ASP A 70 4.58 -16.18 8.61
C ASP A 70 3.09 -15.78 8.76
N PRO A 71 2.15 -16.67 8.39
CA PRO A 71 0.73 -16.38 8.48
C PRO A 71 0.25 -15.93 9.88
N PRO A 72 0.73 -16.53 10.99
CA PRO A 72 0.40 -16.06 12.34
C PRO A 72 0.82 -14.61 12.60
N THR A 73 2.03 -14.20 12.20
CA THR A 73 2.51 -12.83 12.36
C THR A 73 1.69 -11.86 11.54
N ILE A 74 1.35 -12.21 10.29
CA ILE A 74 0.47 -11.40 9.44
C ILE A 74 -0.91 -11.21 10.11
N ALA A 75 -1.46 -12.26 10.72
CA ALA A 75 -2.74 -12.18 11.43
C ALA A 75 -2.65 -11.24 12.64
N SER A 76 -1.59 -11.34 13.47
CA SER A 76 -1.38 -10.43 14.60
C SER A 76 -1.30 -8.98 14.16
N LEU A 77 -0.47 -8.68 13.15
CA LEU A 77 -0.30 -7.32 12.63
C LEU A 77 -1.59 -6.74 12.03
N ARG A 78 -2.42 -7.57 11.38
CA ARG A 78 -3.74 -7.16 10.90
C ARG A 78 -4.69 -6.82 12.05
N ALA A 79 -4.74 -7.66 13.09
CA ALA A 79 -5.56 -7.42 14.27
C ALA A 79 -5.16 -6.12 14.98
N GLU A 80 -3.86 -5.87 15.14
CA GLU A 80 -3.32 -4.64 15.73
C GLU A 80 -3.71 -3.39 14.90
N ARG A 81 -3.54 -3.45 13.57
CA ARG A 81 -3.97 -2.37 12.67
C ARG A 81 -5.46 -2.07 12.80
N ASP A 82 -6.30 -3.11 12.80
CA ASP A 82 -7.75 -2.96 12.83
C ASP A 82 -8.23 -2.41 14.19
N ALA A 83 -7.55 -2.80 15.29
CA ALA A 83 -7.77 -2.21 16.61
C ALA A 83 -7.43 -0.72 16.65
N ILE A 84 -6.32 -0.30 16.04
CA ILE A 84 -5.93 1.12 15.93
C ILE A 84 -6.95 1.90 15.11
N ALA A 85 -7.35 1.39 13.94
CA ALA A 85 -8.34 2.04 13.09
C ALA A 85 -9.69 2.22 13.82
N THR A 86 -10.13 1.20 14.56
CA THR A 86 -11.34 1.26 15.38
C THR A 86 -11.22 2.31 16.48
N ARG A 87 -10.06 2.41 17.14
CA ARG A 87 -9.82 3.40 18.19
C ARG A 87 -9.85 4.82 17.64
N LEU A 88 -9.23 5.06 16.47
CA LEU A 88 -9.24 6.37 15.81
C LEU A 88 -10.66 6.78 15.41
N ALA A 89 -11.43 5.88 14.77
CA ALA A 89 -12.81 6.17 14.38
C ALA A 89 -13.71 6.52 15.58
N ARG A 90 -13.52 5.83 16.73
CA ARG A 90 -14.23 6.16 17.97
C ARG A 90 -13.86 7.53 18.52
N HIS A 91 -12.58 7.89 18.46
CA HIS A 91 -12.11 9.19 18.91
C HIS A 91 -12.69 10.32 18.05
N GLU A 92 -12.62 10.19 16.73
CA GLU A 92 -13.20 11.15 15.78
C GLU A 92 -14.71 11.32 15.99
N ALA A 93 -15.44 10.22 16.22
CA ALA A 93 -16.87 10.27 16.50
C ALA A 93 -17.20 10.97 17.84
N ALA A 94 -16.36 10.80 18.87
CA ALA A 94 -16.53 11.46 20.16
C ALA A 94 -16.25 12.96 20.07
N GLU A 95 -15.19 13.38 19.35
CA GLU A 95 -14.90 14.80 19.10
C GLU A 95 -16.03 15.48 18.31
N ALA A 96 -16.54 14.84 17.26
CA ALA A 96 -17.66 15.36 16.48
C ALA A 96 -18.93 15.56 17.33
N GLN A 97 -19.20 14.70 18.31
CA GLN A 97 -20.32 14.84 19.24
C GLN A 97 -20.12 16.01 20.22
N SER A 98 -18.89 16.25 20.69
CA SER A 98 -18.57 17.36 21.59
C SER A 98 -18.61 18.75 20.93
N LEU A 99 -18.44 18.83 19.61
CA LEU A 99 -18.49 20.07 18.84
C LEU A 99 -19.91 20.43 18.35
N ALA A 100 -20.84 19.48 18.42
CA ALA A 100 -22.22 19.64 17.96
C ALA A 100 -23.24 19.93 19.08
N GLY A 101 -22.81 19.91 20.35
CA GLY A 101 -23.61 20.26 21.53
C GLY A 101 -23.14 21.56 22.15
#